data_AF-A0A956A9W0-F1
#
_entry.id   AF-A0A956A9W0-F1
#
_cell.length_a   1.000
_cell.length_b   1.000
_cell.length_c   1.000
_cell.angle_alpha   90.00
_cell.angle_beta   90.00
_cell.angle_gamma   90.00
#
_symmetry.space_group_name_H-M   'P 1'
#
loop_
_entity.id
_entity.type
_entity.pdbx_description
1 polymer ?
#
loop_
_entity_poly.entity_id
_entity_poly.type
_entity_poly.pdbx_seq_one_letter_code
_entity_poly.pdbx_strand_id
1 'polypeptide(L)'
;MRRRWFTVWLVLGVFLVEGCSKNLDPKTPEGAFGLFVLALKQKDKGKVWDLSSRSVRQYFDDLYKKIKHKAMLIRNHYPDDIRDAELARIGYAWVKDAKNGKDLFLQLVSFKAIRSGTAVDIGLSHKPPEIVDGAATFRTAAGETFVFRKETDGVWRTDYLRVIQDSISKSNLLVNFEIVDKNIANIRSLANANFDSRKPAGAFNQLRRAFIKKDAGTIYNLCSEHCRQMFFQAYLNLMETANLLKKIKKGTLRDKLRSDYGVDVLKTVSGPKSLFVALWSFKKVKVGLEQQAGSRIKQVNINPAGTKAVVTTLSGQNFNFVKEKDGVWRTTDFEFPLQQTSLSQIKQNLDVLKNLIQRL
;
A
#
# COMPACT_ATOMS: atom_id res chain seq x y z
N MET A 1 42.59 53.80 -57.98
CA MET A 1 43.25 53.38 -56.72
C MET A 1 42.59 54.11 -55.56
N ARG A 2 41.79 53.41 -54.75
CA ARG A 2 40.88 54.02 -53.76
C ARG A 2 41.23 53.57 -52.33
N ARG A 3 41.33 54.60 -51.47
CA ARG A 3 40.97 54.66 -50.04
C ARG A 3 41.83 53.88 -49.02
N ARG A 4 42.69 54.66 -48.34
CA ARG A 4 43.01 54.52 -46.91
C ARG A 4 41.71 54.64 -46.07
N TRP A 5 41.71 54.13 -44.84
CA TRP A 5 41.36 54.82 -43.57
C TRP A 5 41.19 53.81 -42.41
N PHE A 6 41.94 54.06 -41.33
CA PHE A 6 41.74 53.74 -39.91
C PHE A 6 41.74 52.30 -39.39
N THR A 7 42.92 51.92 -38.88
CA THR A 7 43.15 50.90 -37.85
C THR A 7 42.56 51.36 -36.52
N VAL A 8 41.46 50.75 -36.07
CA VAL A 8 40.97 50.89 -34.70
C VAL A 8 41.63 49.80 -33.86
N TRP A 9 42.53 50.21 -32.98
CA TRP A 9 43.08 49.40 -31.90
C TRP A 9 41.96 49.09 -30.90
N LEU A 10 41.40 47.88 -30.98
CA LEU A 10 40.50 47.36 -29.96
C LEU A 10 41.37 46.66 -28.91
N VAL A 11 41.68 47.42 -27.84
CA VAL A 11 42.23 46.91 -26.59
C VAL A 11 41.21 45.94 -26.02
N LEU A 12 41.38 44.65 -26.33
CA LEU A 12 40.65 43.56 -25.69
C LEU A 12 41.22 43.42 -24.27
N GLY A 13 40.72 44.29 -23.39
CA GLY A 13 40.93 44.21 -21.96
C GLY A 13 40.38 42.87 -21.46
N VAL A 14 41.32 41.97 -21.21
CA VAL A 14 41.14 40.75 -20.44
C VAL A 14 40.62 41.15 -19.05
N PHE A 15 39.30 41.21 -18.89
CA PHE A 15 38.66 41.13 -17.58
C PHE A 15 38.70 39.67 -17.16
N LEU A 16 39.88 39.24 -16.67
CA LEU A 16 40.00 38.15 -15.73
C LEU A 16 39.18 38.54 -14.50
N VAL A 17 37.91 38.13 -14.46
CA VAL A 17 37.17 38.01 -13.22
C VAL A 17 37.83 36.87 -12.46
N GLU A 18 38.93 37.19 -11.78
CA GLU A 18 39.45 36.40 -10.66
C GLU A 18 38.40 36.51 -9.54
N GLY A 19 37.30 35.78 -9.73
CA GLY A 19 36.37 35.47 -8.67
C GLY A 19 37.15 34.69 -7.63
N CYS A 20 37.51 35.37 -6.54
CA CYS A 20 38.09 34.84 -5.33
C CYS A 20 37.44 33.50 -4.95
N SER A 21 38.03 32.39 -5.39
CA SER A 21 37.83 31.10 -4.74
C SER A 21 38.63 31.13 -3.44
N LYS A 22 38.21 32.00 -2.50
CA LYS A 22 38.60 31.83 -1.09
C LYS A 22 38.28 30.39 -0.75
N ASN A 23 39.31 29.61 -0.42
CA ASN A 23 39.18 28.23 0.05
C ASN A 23 38.04 28.18 1.07
N LEU A 24 36.89 27.65 0.66
CA LEU A 24 35.71 27.59 1.51
C LEU A 24 36.03 26.66 2.67
N ASP A 25 36.20 27.22 3.87
CA ASP A 25 36.54 26.45 5.06
C ASP A 25 35.26 25.90 5.72
N PRO A 26 35.06 24.56 5.75
CA PRO A 26 33.90 23.95 6.39
C PRO A 26 33.84 24.20 7.92
N LYS A 27 34.91 24.72 8.55
CA LYS A 27 34.94 25.11 9.97
C LYS A 27 34.35 26.51 10.23
N THR A 28 34.04 27.27 9.18
CA THR A 28 33.29 28.53 9.26
C THR A 28 31.85 28.32 8.77
N PRO A 29 30.84 29.00 9.35
CA PRO A 29 29.45 28.90 8.88
C PRO A 29 29.31 29.23 7.39
N GLU A 30 29.94 30.32 6.94
CA GLU A 30 29.87 30.82 5.57
C GLU A 30 30.55 29.86 4.59
N GLY A 31 31.70 29.30 4.97
CA GLY A 31 32.41 28.31 4.16
C GLY A 31 31.59 27.03 3.99
N ALA A 32 31.00 26.51 5.07
CA ALA A 32 30.12 25.34 5.01
C ALA A 32 28.85 25.59 4.17
N PHE A 33 28.22 26.75 4.32
CA PHE A 33 27.07 27.13 3.49
C PHE A 33 27.46 27.25 2.01
N GLY A 34 28.58 27.89 1.70
CA GLY A 34 29.11 27.99 0.34
C GLY A 34 29.40 26.62 -0.29
N LEU A 35 30.01 25.70 0.46
CA LEU A 35 30.26 24.32 0.01
C LEU A 35 28.95 23.57 -0.24
N PHE A 36 27.94 23.79 0.59
CA PHE A 36 26.64 23.16 0.45
C PHE A 36 25.90 23.67 -0.80
N VAL A 37 25.86 24.98 -1.02
CA VAL A 37 25.28 25.59 -2.22
C VAL A 37 26.01 25.09 -3.48
N LEU A 38 27.35 25.01 -3.44
CA LEU A 38 28.13 24.47 -4.55
C LEU A 38 27.78 23.01 -4.83
N ALA A 39 27.64 22.19 -3.80
CA ALA A 39 27.23 20.79 -3.94
C ALA A 39 25.82 20.65 -4.55
N LEU A 40 24.87 21.52 -4.15
CA LEU A 40 23.54 21.58 -4.75
C LEU A 40 23.59 21.96 -6.24
N LYS A 41 24.37 22.98 -6.59
CA LYS A 41 24.55 23.44 -7.99
C LYS A 41 25.17 22.37 -8.88
N GLN A 42 26.20 21.71 -8.37
CA GLN A 42 26.88 20.60 -9.05
C GLN A 42 26.05 19.32 -9.08
N LYS A 43 24.89 19.29 -8.38
CA LYS A 43 24.09 18.08 -8.18
C LYS A 43 24.91 16.93 -7.59
N ASP A 44 25.89 17.26 -6.76
CA ASP A 44 26.77 16.30 -6.09
C ASP A 44 26.11 15.81 -4.79
N LYS A 45 25.31 14.76 -4.93
CA LYS A 45 24.60 14.15 -3.79
C LYS A 45 25.55 13.64 -2.71
N GLY A 46 26.76 13.21 -3.08
CA GLY A 46 27.78 12.72 -2.14
C GLY A 46 28.24 13.84 -1.21
N LYS A 47 28.60 15.00 -1.77
CA LYS A 47 28.97 16.16 -0.97
C LYS A 47 27.82 16.70 -0.12
N VAL A 48 26.59 16.70 -0.65
CA VAL A 48 25.40 17.09 0.14
C VAL A 48 25.27 16.20 1.38
N TRP A 49 25.45 14.88 1.23
CA TRP A 49 25.48 13.94 2.36
C TRP A 49 26.62 14.25 3.34
N ASP A 50 27.83 14.48 2.84
CA ASP A 50 29.02 14.74 3.66
C ASP A 50 28.95 16.10 4.41
N LEU A 51 28.09 17.01 3.94
CA LEU A 51 27.76 18.29 4.60
C LEU A 51 26.48 18.21 5.45
N SER A 52 25.76 17.09 5.43
CA SER A 52 24.58 16.86 6.27
C SER A 52 24.99 16.53 7.71
N SER A 53 24.24 17.04 8.68
CA SER A 53 24.48 16.80 10.11
C SER A 53 24.38 15.32 10.49
N ARG A 54 24.95 14.97 11.65
CA ARG A 54 24.90 13.60 12.17
C ARG A 54 23.47 13.11 12.39
N SER A 55 22.58 13.98 12.85
CA SER A 55 21.17 13.68 13.08
C SER A 55 20.47 13.28 11.78
N VAL A 56 20.74 13.99 10.68
CA VAL A 56 20.20 13.66 9.35
C VAL A 56 20.73 12.32 8.87
N ARG A 57 22.03 12.06 8.99
CA ARG A 57 22.61 10.78 8.57
C ARG A 57 22.01 9.61 9.35
N GLN A 58 21.92 9.76 10.68
CA GLN A 58 21.31 8.79 11.57
C GLN A 58 19.85 8.51 11.19
N TYR A 59 19.07 9.55 10.87
CA TYR A 59 17.69 9.38 10.41
C TYR A 59 17.58 8.49 9.17
N PHE A 60 18.43 8.69 8.17
CA PHE A 60 18.41 7.86 6.95
C PHE A 60 18.90 6.43 7.22
N ASP A 61 19.88 6.23 8.10
CA ASP A 61 20.31 4.90 8.52
C ASP A 61 19.19 4.14 9.27
N ASP A 62 18.48 4.81 10.16
CA ASP A 62 17.36 4.24 10.90
C ASP A 62 16.18 3.95 9.98
N LEU A 63 15.88 4.85 9.04
CA LEU A 63 14.85 4.63 8.03
C LEU A 63 15.19 3.42 7.14
N TYR A 64 16.44 3.33 6.67
CA TYR A 64 16.94 2.18 5.91
C TYR A 64 16.72 0.86 6.66
N LYS A 65 17.19 0.79 7.91
CA LYS A 65 17.03 -0.38 8.77
C LYS A 65 15.55 -0.72 8.96
N LYS A 66 14.71 0.29 9.20
CA LYS A 66 13.27 0.11 9.40
C LYS A 66 12.59 -0.48 8.16
N ILE A 67 12.86 0.05 6.96
CA ILE A 67 12.29 -0.49 5.71
C ILE A 67 12.76 -1.93 5.48
N LYS A 68 14.05 -2.22 5.62
CA LYS A 68 14.59 -3.59 5.46
C LYS A 68 13.95 -4.57 6.45
N HIS A 69 13.82 -4.16 7.71
CA HIS A 69 13.16 -4.98 8.74
C HIS A 69 11.68 -5.24 8.40
N LYS A 70 10.92 -4.22 7.99
CA LYS A 70 9.51 -4.40 7.57
C LYS A 70 9.41 -5.30 6.34
N ALA A 71 10.31 -5.15 5.37
CA ALA A 71 10.34 -5.99 4.18
C ALA A 71 10.58 -7.47 4.52
N MET A 72 11.48 -7.75 5.47
CA MET A 72 11.68 -9.10 6.00
C MET A 72 10.40 -9.65 6.64
N LEU A 73 9.72 -8.86 7.48
CA LEU A 73 8.47 -9.28 8.11
C LEU A 73 7.37 -9.59 7.07
N ILE A 74 7.22 -8.73 6.05
CA ILE A 74 6.28 -8.95 4.95
C ILE A 74 6.62 -10.25 4.22
N ARG A 75 7.88 -10.48 3.86
CA ARG A 75 8.31 -11.72 3.18
C ARG A 75 7.99 -12.97 3.98
N ASN A 76 8.23 -12.94 5.28
CA ASN A 76 8.11 -14.11 6.13
C ASN A 76 6.66 -14.45 6.52
N HIS A 77 5.75 -13.47 6.49
CA HIS A 77 4.42 -13.64 7.06
C HIS A 77 3.27 -13.37 6.07
N TYR A 78 3.48 -12.60 5.01
CA TYR A 78 2.41 -12.27 4.07
C TYR A 78 2.31 -13.33 2.95
N PRO A 79 1.08 -13.62 2.49
CA PRO A 79 0.84 -14.42 1.28
C PRO A 79 1.59 -13.87 0.06
N ASP A 80 2.05 -14.78 -0.82
CA ASP A 80 2.87 -14.43 -1.99
C ASP A 80 2.17 -13.44 -2.93
N ASP A 81 0.86 -13.55 -3.09
CA ASP A 81 0.06 -12.79 -4.04
C ASP A 81 -0.17 -11.31 -3.65
N ILE A 82 0.07 -10.95 -2.39
CA ILE A 82 -0.02 -9.56 -1.90
C ILE A 82 1.35 -8.98 -1.52
N ARG A 83 2.39 -9.82 -1.47
CA ARG A 83 3.71 -9.46 -0.94
C ARG A 83 4.32 -8.27 -1.66
N ASP A 84 4.29 -8.26 -2.98
CA ASP A 84 4.95 -7.21 -3.79
C ASP A 84 4.26 -5.84 -3.63
N ALA A 85 2.93 -5.83 -3.58
CA ALA A 85 2.16 -4.61 -3.33
C ALA A 85 2.50 -4.00 -1.96
N GLU A 86 2.72 -4.84 -0.95
CA GLU A 86 3.02 -4.41 0.41
C GLU A 86 4.47 -3.97 0.59
N LEU A 87 5.40 -4.65 -0.09
CA LEU A 87 6.77 -4.16 -0.22
C LEU A 87 6.81 -2.78 -0.88
N ALA A 88 5.98 -2.55 -1.91
CA ALA A 88 5.89 -1.23 -2.54
C ALA A 88 5.35 -0.15 -1.59
N ARG A 89 4.31 -0.45 -0.77
CA ARG A 89 3.75 0.50 0.21
C ARG A 89 4.75 1.01 1.23
N ILE A 90 5.69 0.16 1.64
CA ILE A 90 6.73 0.54 2.61
C ILE A 90 7.99 1.14 1.94
N GLY A 91 7.93 1.47 0.65
CA GLY A 91 9.07 2.05 -0.06
C GLY A 91 10.24 1.09 -0.25
N TYR A 92 9.98 -0.24 -0.30
CA TYR A 92 11.06 -1.23 -0.43
C TYR A 92 11.92 -1.01 -1.69
N ALA A 93 11.34 -0.47 -2.76
CA ALA A 93 12.07 -0.13 -3.97
C ALA A 93 13.27 0.80 -3.70
N TRP A 94 13.18 1.70 -2.72
CA TRP A 94 14.25 2.65 -2.36
C TRP A 94 15.40 2.01 -1.59
N VAL A 95 15.18 0.82 -1.03
CA VAL A 95 16.22 0.12 -0.26
C VAL A 95 16.62 -1.21 -0.88
N LYS A 96 16.04 -1.60 -2.02
CA LYS A 96 16.30 -2.91 -2.64
C LYS A 96 17.80 -3.09 -2.87
N ASP A 97 18.42 -2.09 -3.50
CA ASP A 97 19.83 -2.10 -3.89
C ASP A 97 20.72 -1.22 -2.98
N ALA A 98 20.13 -0.56 -1.98
CA ALA A 98 20.85 0.24 -1.00
C ALA A 98 21.53 -0.64 0.07
N LYS A 99 22.76 -0.28 0.47
CA LYS A 99 23.52 -0.96 1.52
C LYS A 99 23.41 -0.28 2.89
N ASN A 100 23.06 1.01 2.92
CA ASN A 100 22.98 1.82 4.13
C ASN A 100 22.10 3.07 3.92
N GLY A 101 22.01 3.94 4.93
CA GLY A 101 21.27 5.20 4.86
C GLY A 101 21.85 6.20 3.87
N LYS A 102 23.17 6.20 3.62
CA LYS A 102 23.78 7.03 2.57
C LYS A 102 23.21 6.65 1.20
N ASP A 103 23.20 5.37 0.84
CA ASP A 103 22.65 4.93 -0.45
C ASP A 103 21.16 5.28 -0.58
N LEU A 104 20.38 5.08 0.48
CA LEU A 104 18.96 5.48 0.52
C LEU A 104 18.79 6.99 0.32
N PHE A 105 19.61 7.80 0.99
CA PHE A 105 19.64 9.24 0.81
C PHE A 105 19.93 9.63 -0.64
N LEU A 106 20.98 9.05 -1.23
CA LEU A 106 21.36 9.32 -2.61
C LEU A 106 20.25 8.95 -3.61
N GLN A 107 19.45 7.92 -3.31
CA GLN A 107 18.29 7.55 -4.14
C GLN A 107 17.11 8.51 -3.98
N LEU A 108 16.79 8.92 -2.75
CA LEU A 108 15.61 9.73 -2.46
C LEU A 108 15.79 11.23 -2.77
N VAL A 109 17.01 11.75 -2.66
CA VAL A 109 17.27 13.16 -2.91
C VAL A 109 17.11 13.47 -4.40
N SER A 110 16.14 14.32 -4.70
CA SER A 110 15.94 14.89 -6.03
C SER A 110 16.20 16.38 -6.00
N PHE A 111 17.22 16.83 -6.70
CA PHE A 111 17.52 18.26 -6.88
C PHE A 111 16.44 19.01 -7.68
N LYS A 112 15.48 18.31 -8.31
CA LYS A 112 14.35 18.96 -8.97
C LYS A 112 13.39 19.63 -7.98
N ALA A 113 13.36 19.18 -6.73
CA ALA A 113 12.53 19.75 -5.68
C ALA A 113 13.18 20.96 -4.98
N ILE A 114 14.50 21.09 -5.10
CA ILE A 114 15.25 22.26 -4.62
C ILE A 114 15.13 23.29 -5.74
N ARG A 115 14.48 24.43 -5.46
CA ARG A 115 14.29 25.49 -6.45
C ARG A 115 15.66 26.11 -6.76
N SER A 116 16.41 25.50 -7.67
CA SER A 116 17.59 26.11 -8.29
C SER A 116 17.17 27.19 -9.31
N GLY A 117 16.23 28.06 -8.91
CA GLY A 117 15.96 29.28 -9.66
C GLY A 117 17.11 30.25 -9.44
N THR A 118 17.23 31.22 -10.34
CA THR A 118 18.19 32.34 -10.27
C THR A 118 18.23 33.03 -8.90
N ALA A 119 17.21 32.90 -8.04
CA ALA A 119 17.23 33.38 -6.65
C ALA A 119 18.17 32.63 -5.68
N VAL A 120 18.55 31.36 -5.93
CA VAL A 120 19.66 30.70 -5.22
C VAL A 120 21.02 31.15 -5.80
N ASP A 121 21.05 31.47 -7.11
CA ASP A 121 22.23 32.02 -7.78
C ASP A 121 22.54 33.48 -7.40
N ILE A 122 21.49 34.27 -7.17
CA ILE A 122 21.54 35.73 -6.86
C ILE A 122 21.40 35.96 -5.35
N GLY A 123 20.82 35.02 -4.59
CA GLY A 123 20.48 35.17 -3.18
C GLY A 123 21.36 34.40 -2.20
N LEU A 124 22.66 34.29 -2.47
CA LEU A 124 23.65 34.15 -1.39
C LEU A 124 23.51 35.42 -0.55
N SER A 125 22.80 35.33 0.58
CA SER A 125 22.52 36.48 1.45
C SER A 125 23.75 37.38 1.60
N HIS A 126 23.61 38.66 1.19
CA HIS A 126 24.58 39.71 1.52
C HIS A 126 24.61 40.04 3.02
N LYS A 127 23.75 39.39 3.83
CA LYS A 127 23.76 39.51 5.28
C LYS A 127 24.49 38.31 5.91
N PRO A 128 25.35 38.56 6.91
CA PRO A 128 25.98 37.50 7.70
C PRO A 128 24.91 36.59 8.32
N PRO A 129 25.22 35.30 8.58
CA PRO A 129 24.29 34.39 9.21
C PRO A 129 23.87 34.90 10.58
N GLU A 130 22.61 34.67 10.92
CA GLU A 130 22.13 34.85 12.28
C GLU A 130 22.62 33.65 13.10
N ILE A 131 23.52 33.90 14.08
CA ILE A 131 24.05 32.86 14.96
C ILE A 131 23.35 32.96 16.31
N VAL A 132 22.55 31.95 16.64
CA VAL A 132 21.83 31.84 17.93
C VAL A 132 22.02 30.42 18.46
N ASP A 133 22.40 30.28 19.72
CA ASP A 133 22.60 28.98 20.40
C ASP A 133 23.47 27.98 19.63
N GLY A 134 24.54 28.47 18.99
CA GLY A 134 25.47 27.63 18.22
C GLY A 134 24.92 27.13 16.87
N ALA A 135 23.78 27.65 16.42
CA ALA A 135 23.23 27.41 15.09
C ALA A 135 23.36 28.66 14.21
N ALA A 136 23.90 28.50 13.01
CA ALA A 136 23.99 29.54 12.00
C ALA A 136 22.83 29.38 11.01
N THR A 137 22.01 30.42 10.88
CA THR A 137 20.83 30.44 10.01
C THR A 137 21.09 31.32 8.80
N PHE A 138 20.97 30.72 7.62
CA PHE A 138 21.07 31.39 6.32
C PHE A 138 19.68 31.47 5.69
N ARG A 139 19.27 32.65 5.25
CA ARG A 139 18.01 32.85 4.51
C ARG A 139 18.34 33.29 3.08
N THR A 140 17.84 32.58 2.08
CA THR A 140 18.02 32.99 0.68
C THR A 140 17.04 34.08 0.30
N ALA A 141 17.31 34.78 -0.80
CA ALA A 141 16.37 35.74 -1.38
C ALA A 141 15.02 35.10 -1.77
N ALA A 142 15.00 33.78 -2.00
CA ALA A 142 13.80 33.00 -2.27
C ALA A 142 12.98 32.64 -1.01
N GLY A 143 13.46 33.03 0.19
CA GLY A 143 12.82 32.73 1.47
C GLY A 143 13.15 31.33 2.02
N GLU A 144 14.06 30.58 1.41
CA GLU A 144 14.51 29.29 1.95
C GLU A 144 15.42 29.53 3.16
N THR A 145 15.27 28.71 4.20
CA THR A 145 16.07 28.79 5.42
C THR A 145 16.94 27.56 5.57
N PHE A 146 18.25 27.75 5.68
CA PHE A 146 19.24 26.70 5.93
C PHE A 146 19.84 26.90 7.31
N VAL A 147 19.75 25.87 8.15
CA VAL A 147 20.35 25.88 9.48
C VAL A 147 21.59 25.01 9.46
N PHE A 148 22.70 25.54 9.96
CA PHE A 148 23.95 24.84 10.15
C PHE A 148 24.30 24.80 11.63
N ARG A 149 24.88 23.68 12.07
CA ARG A 149 25.39 23.51 13.43
C ARG A 149 26.81 22.99 13.39
N LYS A 150 27.63 23.44 14.33
CA LYS A 150 29.00 22.95 14.48
C LYS A 150 28.97 21.58 15.17
N GLU A 151 29.55 20.59 14.51
CA GLU A 151 29.68 19.24 15.03
C GLU A 151 30.96 19.10 15.88
N THR A 152 31.14 17.97 16.55
CA THR A 152 32.27 17.73 17.48
C THR A 152 33.65 17.75 16.81
N ASP A 153 33.71 17.56 15.49
CA ASP A 153 34.93 17.67 14.69
C ASP A 153 35.22 19.12 14.24
N GLY A 154 34.42 20.07 14.69
CA GLY A 154 34.55 21.49 14.40
C GLY A 154 34.00 21.92 13.04
N VAL A 155 33.41 21.00 12.27
CA VAL A 155 32.81 21.29 10.96
C VAL A 155 31.34 21.70 11.11
N TRP A 156 30.93 22.73 10.39
CA TRP A 156 29.53 23.13 10.29
C TRP A 156 28.79 22.25 9.28
N ARG A 157 27.66 21.68 9.71
CA ARG A 157 26.82 20.80 8.89
C ARG A 157 25.38 21.21 8.94
N THR A 158 24.64 20.92 7.87
CA THR A 158 23.27 21.39 7.71
C THR A 158 22.21 20.38 8.19
N ASP A 159 21.15 20.92 8.80
CA ASP A 159 19.91 20.21 9.11
C ASP A 159 18.83 20.40 8.01
N TYR A 160 19.15 21.08 6.90
CA TYR A 160 18.22 21.48 5.83
C TYR A 160 17.40 20.33 5.21
N LEU A 161 17.83 19.10 5.42
CA LEU A 161 17.14 17.91 4.90
C LEU A 161 15.87 17.54 5.66
N ARG A 162 15.48 18.33 6.68
CA ARG A 162 14.13 18.30 7.26
C ARG A 162 13.03 18.44 6.19
N VAL A 163 13.27 19.18 5.10
CA VAL A 163 12.33 19.27 3.97
C VAL A 163 12.14 17.92 3.25
N ILE A 164 13.18 17.08 3.21
CA ILE A 164 13.08 15.70 2.69
C ILE A 164 12.41 14.78 3.71
N GLN A 165 12.65 15.00 5.01
CA GLN A 165 11.89 14.31 6.06
C GLN A 165 10.40 14.62 5.95
N ASP A 166 10.03 15.86 5.64
CA ASP A 166 8.65 16.27 5.44
C ASP A 166 8.03 15.61 4.21
N SER A 167 8.77 15.47 3.11
CA SER A 167 8.27 14.76 1.91
C SER A 167 8.10 13.27 2.15
N ILE A 168 9.00 12.64 2.90
CA ILE A 168 8.88 11.25 3.35
C ILE A 168 7.72 11.09 4.34
N SER A 169 7.56 12.02 5.28
CA SER A 169 6.47 12.00 6.26
C SER A 169 5.11 12.18 5.57
N LYS A 170 5.04 12.99 4.52
CA LYS A 170 3.86 13.16 3.65
C LYS A 170 3.55 11.91 2.80
N SER A 171 4.48 10.97 2.65
CA SER A 171 4.29 9.75 1.83
C SER A 171 3.49 8.64 2.53
N ASN A 172 2.87 8.90 3.69
CA ASN A 172 2.17 7.92 4.53
C ASN A 172 3.05 6.72 4.96
N LEU A 173 4.38 6.82 4.81
CA LEU A 173 5.30 5.72 5.06
C LEU A 173 5.27 5.23 6.51
N LEU A 174 5.22 6.17 7.46
CA LEU A 174 5.13 5.84 8.89
C LEU A 174 3.81 5.12 9.21
N VAL A 175 2.71 5.60 8.65
CA VAL A 175 1.39 4.95 8.76
C VAL A 175 1.45 3.54 8.18
N ASN A 176 2.10 3.36 7.02
CA ASN A 176 2.28 2.05 6.41
C ASN A 176 3.12 1.11 7.29
N PHE A 177 4.16 1.60 7.97
CA PHE A 177 4.93 0.77 8.92
C PHE A 177 4.07 0.29 10.09
N GLU A 178 3.23 1.16 10.66
CA GLU A 178 2.32 0.78 11.74
C GLU A 178 1.27 -0.23 11.28
N ILE A 179 0.74 -0.08 10.06
CA ILE A 179 -0.17 -1.04 9.46
C ILE A 179 0.51 -2.40 9.35
N VAL A 180 1.74 -2.46 8.85
CA VAL A 180 2.52 -3.71 8.79
C VAL A 180 2.70 -4.32 10.18
N ASP A 181 3.08 -3.54 11.19
CA ASP A 181 3.23 -4.05 12.55
C ASP A 181 1.95 -4.64 13.12
N LYS A 182 0.82 -3.94 12.94
CA LYS A 182 -0.49 -4.45 13.33
C LYS A 182 -0.76 -5.77 12.62
N ASN A 183 -0.59 -5.85 11.30
CA ASN A 183 -0.83 -7.07 10.53
C ASN A 183 0.02 -8.25 10.99
N ILE A 184 1.31 -8.04 11.24
CA ILE A 184 2.20 -9.10 11.72
C ILE A 184 1.75 -9.59 13.09
N ALA A 185 1.40 -8.68 14.00
CA ALA A 185 0.82 -9.05 15.29
C ALA A 185 -0.48 -9.85 15.12
N ASN A 186 -1.30 -9.50 14.12
CA ASN A 186 -2.55 -10.19 13.83
C ASN A 186 -2.33 -11.60 13.26
N ILE A 187 -1.39 -11.77 12.34
CA ILE A 187 -0.98 -13.08 11.79
C ILE A 187 -0.42 -13.97 12.90
N ARG A 188 0.41 -13.43 13.79
CA ARG A 188 0.93 -14.16 14.95
C ARG A 188 -0.18 -14.54 15.94
N SER A 189 -1.12 -13.63 16.20
CA SER A 189 -2.28 -13.92 17.06
C SER A 189 -3.13 -15.07 16.50
N LEU A 190 -3.24 -15.17 15.17
CA LEU A 190 -3.90 -16.28 14.48
C LEU A 190 -3.18 -17.59 14.68
N ALA A 191 -1.85 -17.62 14.63
CA ALA A 191 -1.07 -18.84 14.80
C ALA A 191 -1.33 -19.52 16.15
N ASN A 192 -1.58 -18.72 17.19
CA ASN A 192 -1.86 -19.18 18.55
C ASN A 192 -3.36 -19.22 18.89
N ALA A 193 -4.24 -18.94 17.92
CA ALA A 193 -5.66 -18.84 18.19
C ALA A 193 -6.30 -20.22 18.39
N ASN A 194 -7.35 -20.26 19.22
CA ASN A 194 -8.23 -21.42 19.26
C ASN A 194 -9.03 -21.48 17.94
N PHE A 195 -9.03 -22.65 17.30
CA PHE A 195 -9.78 -22.93 16.07
C PHE A 195 -10.93 -23.94 16.30
N ASP A 196 -11.33 -24.22 17.54
CA ASP A 196 -12.48 -25.06 17.83
C ASP A 196 -13.77 -24.40 17.34
N SER A 197 -14.34 -24.94 16.25
CA SER A 197 -15.56 -24.41 15.64
C SER A 197 -16.81 -24.63 16.49
N ARG A 198 -16.73 -25.38 17.61
CA ARG A 198 -17.80 -25.48 18.61
C ARG A 198 -17.85 -24.27 19.55
N LYS A 199 -16.90 -23.34 19.44
CA LYS A 199 -16.89 -22.03 20.08
C LYS A 199 -17.02 -20.92 19.03
N PRO A 200 -17.79 -19.83 19.27
CA PRO A 200 -17.94 -18.76 18.27
C PRO A 200 -16.61 -18.12 17.88
N ALA A 201 -15.73 -17.89 18.86
CA ALA A 201 -14.39 -17.37 18.62
C ALA A 201 -13.56 -18.28 17.70
N GLY A 202 -13.64 -19.59 17.91
CA GLY A 202 -12.89 -20.55 17.10
C GLY A 202 -13.43 -20.68 15.67
N ALA A 203 -14.76 -20.68 15.49
CA ALA A 203 -15.38 -20.61 14.18
C ALA A 203 -15.00 -19.34 13.42
N PHE A 204 -15.00 -18.17 14.08
CA PHE A 204 -14.54 -16.93 13.49
C PHE A 204 -13.05 -16.97 13.12
N ASN A 205 -12.19 -17.57 13.95
CA ASN A 205 -10.78 -17.73 13.60
C ASN A 205 -10.57 -18.65 12.39
N GLN A 206 -11.37 -19.73 12.26
CA GLN A 206 -11.36 -20.56 11.05
C GLN A 206 -11.80 -19.75 9.83
N LEU A 207 -12.88 -18.97 9.95
CA LEU A 207 -13.39 -18.11 8.88
C LEU A 207 -12.32 -17.11 8.43
N ARG A 208 -11.70 -16.42 9.38
CA ARG A 208 -10.59 -15.48 9.14
C ARG A 208 -9.41 -16.15 8.43
N ARG A 209 -9.02 -17.35 8.86
CA ARG A 209 -7.95 -18.14 8.20
C ARG A 209 -8.34 -18.50 6.76
N ALA A 210 -9.58 -18.88 6.53
CA ALA A 210 -10.09 -19.22 5.20
C ALA A 210 -10.07 -18.00 4.27
N PHE A 211 -10.42 -16.82 4.76
CA PHE A 211 -10.28 -15.56 4.00
C PHE A 211 -8.82 -15.26 3.64
N ILE A 212 -7.89 -15.36 4.59
CA ILE A 212 -6.46 -15.10 4.35
C ILE A 212 -5.89 -16.08 3.32
N LYS A 213 -6.28 -17.36 3.43
CA LYS A 213 -5.82 -18.41 2.50
C LYS A 213 -6.57 -18.45 1.17
N LYS A 214 -7.59 -17.60 0.99
CA LYS A 214 -8.52 -17.66 -0.15
C LYS A 214 -9.14 -19.05 -0.35
N ASP A 215 -9.47 -19.71 0.75
CA ASP A 215 -10.05 -21.05 0.75
C ASP A 215 -11.59 -20.96 0.77
N ALA A 216 -12.17 -20.80 -0.42
CA ALA A 216 -13.62 -20.75 -0.59
C ALA A 216 -14.32 -22.05 -0.12
N GLY A 217 -13.62 -23.19 -0.18
CA GLY A 217 -14.17 -24.47 0.27
C GLY A 217 -14.40 -24.49 1.79
N THR A 218 -13.45 -23.96 2.55
CA THR A 218 -13.60 -23.79 4.00
C THR A 218 -14.63 -22.71 4.34
N ILE A 219 -14.68 -21.60 3.60
CA ILE A 219 -15.74 -20.59 3.78
C ILE A 219 -17.13 -21.22 3.61
N TYR A 220 -17.35 -22.00 2.54
CA TYR A 220 -18.61 -22.71 2.31
C TYR A 220 -18.98 -23.65 3.48
N ASN A 221 -18.02 -24.37 4.03
CA ASN A 221 -18.25 -25.27 5.16
C ASN A 221 -18.63 -24.51 6.45
N LEU A 222 -18.19 -23.25 6.57
CA LEU A 222 -18.51 -22.35 7.68
C LEU A 222 -19.78 -21.52 7.45
N CYS A 223 -20.36 -21.54 6.25
CA CYS A 223 -21.67 -20.95 5.99
C CYS A 223 -22.77 -21.69 6.74
N SER A 224 -23.78 -20.97 7.22
CA SER A 224 -25.00 -21.55 7.78
C SER A 224 -25.65 -22.55 6.81
N GLU A 225 -26.44 -23.47 7.36
CA GLU A 225 -27.24 -24.43 6.62
C GLU A 225 -28.17 -23.72 5.63
N HIS A 226 -28.78 -22.60 6.06
CA HIS A 226 -29.59 -21.77 5.19
C HIS A 226 -28.80 -21.26 3.97
N CYS A 227 -27.60 -20.70 4.20
CA CYS A 227 -26.72 -20.26 3.13
C CYS A 227 -26.33 -21.43 2.19
N ARG A 228 -25.99 -22.61 2.73
CA ARG A 228 -25.68 -23.79 1.90
C ARG A 228 -26.87 -24.26 1.06
N GLN A 229 -28.07 -24.24 1.63
CA GLN A 229 -29.32 -24.59 0.94
C GLN A 229 -29.61 -23.63 -0.22
N MET A 230 -29.31 -22.34 -0.08
CA MET A 230 -29.44 -21.39 -1.19
C MET A 230 -28.59 -21.79 -2.41
N PHE A 231 -27.34 -22.22 -2.19
CA PHE A 231 -26.49 -22.70 -3.28
C PHE A 231 -26.94 -24.05 -3.83
N PHE A 232 -27.48 -24.91 -2.98
CA PHE A 232 -28.09 -26.16 -3.41
C PHE A 232 -29.26 -25.90 -4.36
N GLN A 233 -30.17 -25.00 -3.98
CA GLN A 233 -31.29 -24.62 -4.81
C GLN A 233 -30.84 -23.96 -6.12
N ALA A 234 -29.86 -23.06 -6.07
CA ALA A 234 -29.33 -22.43 -7.27
C ALA A 234 -28.69 -23.44 -8.23
N TYR A 235 -27.98 -24.44 -7.71
CA TYR A 235 -27.42 -25.53 -8.51
C TYR A 235 -28.52 -26.36 -9.18
N LEU A 236 -29.59 -26.72 -8.44
CA LEU A 236 -30.74 -27.41 -9.01
C LEU A 236 -31.42 -26.59 -10.12
N ASN A 237 -31.61 -25.29 -9.89
CA ASN A 237 -32.20 -24.40 -10.89
C ASN A 237 -31.35 -24.35 -12.17
N LEU A 238 -30.02 -24.29 -12.07
CA LEU A 238 -29.13 -24.34 -13.23
C LEU A 238 -29.26 -25.67 -13.98
N MET A 239 -29.32 -26.79 -13.27
CA MET A 239 -29.50 -28.13 -13.86
C MET A 239 -30.85 -28.24 -14.59
N GLU A 240 -31.91 -27.69 -14.00
CA GLU A 240 -33.23 -27.62 -14.63
C GLU A 240 -33.19 -26.76 -15.89
N THR A 241 -32.62 -25.55 -15.83
CA THR A 241 -32.41 -24.68 -17.00
C THR A 241 -31.63 -25.41 -18.10
N ALA A 242 -30.56 -26.13 -17.73
CA ALA A 242 -29.76 -26.90 -18.69
C ALA A 242 -30.58 -27.98 -19.40
N ASN A 243 -31.46 -28.67 -18.66
CA ASN A 243 -32.34 -29.70 -19.20
C ASN A 243 -33.44 -29.10 -20.09
N LEU A 244 -34.00 -27.95 -19.71
CA LEU A 244 -34.95 -27.21 -20.54
C LEU A 244 -34.31 -26.77 -21.87
N LEU A 245 -33.09 -26.23 -21.84
CA LEU A 245 -32.35 -25.85 -23.05
C LEU A 245 -31.98 -27.05 -23.94
N LYS A 246 -31.97 -28.30 -23.42
CA LYS A 246 -31.81 -29.49 -24.27
C LYS A 246 -32.97 -29.70 -25.24
N LYS A 247 -34.17 -29.19 -24.91
CA LYS A 247 -35.35 -29.25 -25.77
C LYS A 247 -35.26 -28.29 -26.97
N ILE A 248 -34.40 -27.28 -26.90
CA ILE A 248 -34.11 -26.36 -28.00
C ILE A 248 -33.11 -27.04 -28.96
N LYS A 249 -33.39 -26.96 -30.27
CA LYS A 249 -32.50 -27.47 -31.32
C LYS A 249 -31.08 -26.92 -31.14
N LYS A 250 -30.08 -27.80 -31.26
CA LYS A 250 -28.67 -27.41 -31.14
C LYS A 250 -28.31 -26.38 -32.21
N GLY A 251 -27.61 -25.32 -31.81
CA GLY A 251 -27.20 -24.22 -32.68
C GLY A 251 -26.96 -22.93 -31.89
N THR A 252 -26.70 -21.84 -32.61
CA THR A 252 -26.26 -20.55 -32.08
C THR A 252 -27.20 -19.97 -31.01
N LEU A 253 -28.52 -20.13 -31.19
CA LEU A 253 -29.51 -19.67 -30.22
C LEU A 253 -29.39 -20.41 -28.87
N ARG A 254 -29.29 -21.74 -28.90
CA ARG A 254 -29.14 -22.54 -27.68
C ARG A 254 -27.84 -22.20 -26.95
N ASP A 255 -26.73 -22.05 -27.68
CA ASP A 255 -25.44 -21.72 -27.08
C ASP A 255 -25.46 -20.32 -26.46
N LYS A 256 -26.10 -19.35 -27.13
CA LYS A 256 -26.34 -18.02 -26.56
C LYS A 256 -27.16 -18.09 -25.27
N LEU A 257 -28.30 -18.80 -25.26
CA LEU A 257 -29.14 -18.93 -24.07
C LEU A 257 -28.42 -19.65 -22.92
N ARG A 258 -27.55 -20.63 -23.22
CA ARG A 258 -26.73 -21.28 -22.19
C ARG A 258 -25.76 -20.30 -21.52
N SER A 259 -25.17 -19.40 -22.31
CA SER A 259 -24.30 -18.34 -21.79
C SER A 259 -25.09 -17.29 -21.00
N ASP A 260 -26.16 -16.75 -21.59
CA ASP A 260 -26.98 -15.68 -21.01
C ASP A 260 -27.62 -16.11 -19.68
N TYR A 261 -28.04 -17.38 -19.57
CA TYR A 261 -28.62 -17.94 -18.35
C TYR A 261 -27.59 -18.54 -17.38
N GLY A 262 -26.29 -18.42 -17.66
CA GLY A 262 -25.22 -18.87 -16.77
C GLY A 262 -25.07 -20.39 -16.66
N VAL A 263 -25.76 -21.18 -17.51
CA VAL A 263 -25.73 -22.65 -17.51
C VAL A 263 -24.33 -23.18 -17.84
N ASP A 264 -23.52 -22.39 -18.52
CA ASP A 264 -22.14 -22.75 -18.85
C ASP A 264 -21.24 -22.92 -17.62
N VAL A 265 -21.61 -22.39 -16.46
CA VAL A 265 -20.92 -22.69 -15.20
C VAL A 265 -20.96 -24.18 -14.85
N LEU A 266 -22.02 -24.91 -15.25
CA LEU A 266 -22.15 -26.35 -15.02
C LEU A 266 -21.08 -27.19 -15.72
N LYS A 267 -20.35 -26.62 -16.68
CA LYS A 267 -19.19 -27.29 -17.30
C LYS A 267 -18.03 -27.46 -16.31
N THR A 268 -17.96 -26.62 -15.29
CA THR A 268 -16.85 -26.58 -14.33
C THR A 268 -17.28 -26.83 -12.87
N VAL A 269 -18.58 -27.00 -12.62
CA VAL A 269 -19.12 -27.26 -11.27
C VAL A 269 -19.87 -28.58 -11.21
N SER A 270 -19.57 -29.41 -10.20
CA SER A 270 -20.18 -30.72 -9.98
C SER A 270 -21.23 -30.73 -8.87
N GLY A 271 -21.45 -29.61 -8.20
CA GLY A 271 -22.42 -29.48 -7.12
C GLY A 271 -22.46 -28.10 -6.46
N PRO A 272 -23.25 -27.96 -5.38
CA PRO A 272 -23.49 -26.68 -4.68
C PRO A 272 -22.20 -26.04 -4.15
N LYS A 273 -21.30 -26.84 -3.57
CA LYS A 273 -20.02 -26.36 -3.05
C LYS A 273 -19.12 -25.83 -4.17
N SER A 274 -18.99 -26.55 -5.28
CA SER A 274 -18.22 -26.06 -6.43
C SER A 274 -18.87 -24.84 -7.08
N LEU A 275 -20.20 -24.74 -7.06
CA LEU A 275 -20.92 -23.54 -7.51
C LEU A 275 -20.59 -22.34 -6.62
N PHE A 276 -20.59 -22.51 -5.29
CA PHE A 276 -20.10 -21.49 -4.35
C PHE A 276 -18.70 -21.06 -4.73
N VAL A 277 -17.76 -22.00 -4.86
CA VAL A 277 -16.36 -21.71 -5.18
C VAL A 277 -16.22 -20.98 -6.53
N ALA A 278 -16.99 -21.37 -7.55
CA ALA A 278 -16.96 -20.74 -8.87
C ALA A 278 -17.50 -19.30 -8.86
N LEU A 279 -18.55 -19.05 -8.08
CA LEU A 279 -19.14 -17.72 -7.92
C LEU A 279 -18.34 -16.84 -6.95
N TRP A 280 -17.62 -17.46 -6.01
CA TRP A 280 -16.84 -16.77 -4.99
C TRP A 280 -15.55 -16.19 -5.57
N SER A 281 -15.62 -14.93 -6.01
CA SER A 281 -14.46 -14.23 -6.57
C SER A 281 -13.66 -13.49 -5.50
N PHE A 282 -12.61 -14.14 -4.98
CA PHE A 282 -11.59 -13.42 -4.18
C PHE A 282 -10.87 -12.31 -4.97
N LYS A 283 -10.96 -12.30 -6.31
CA LYS A 283 -10.46 -11.18 -7.13
C LYS A 283 -11.27 -9.90 -6.92
N LYS A 284 -12.55 -10.01 -6.54
CA LYS A 284 -13.44 -8.87 -6.25
C LYS A 284 -13.44 -8.50 -4.76
N VAL A 285 -13.19 -9.47 -3.88
CA VAL A 285 -13.03 -9.20 -2.44
C VAL A 285 -11.61 -8.69 -2.20
N LYS A 286 -11.41 -7.37 -2.32
CA LYS A 286 -10.22 -6.71 -1.79
C LYS A 286 -10.30 -6.78 -0.27
N VAL A 287 -9.84 -7.88 0.34
CA VAL A 287 -9.57 -7.89 1.79
C VAL A 287 -8.34 -7.01 1.99
N GLY A 288 -8.57 -5.72 2.19
CA GLY A 288 -7.50 -4.79 2.52
C GLY A 288 -6.84 -5.23 3.81
N LEU A 289 -5.54 -5.01 3.94
CA LEU A 289 -4.81 -5.38 5.14
C LEU A 289 -5.29 -4.66 6.40
N GLU A 290 -5.88 -3.48 6.27
CA GLU A 290 -6.57 -2.81 7.39
C GLU A 290 -7.78 -3.63 7.89
N GLN A 291 -8.44 -4.38 7.01
CA GLN A 291 -9.51 -5.32 7.36
C GLN A 291 -8.93 -6.60 7.96
N GLN A 292 -7.75 -7.07 7.50
CA GLN A 292 -7.02 -8.15 8.19
C GLN A 292 -6.55 -7.70 9.57
N ALA A 293 -6.18 -6.43 9.73
CA ALA A 293 -5.72 -5.91 10.99
C ALA A 293 -6.84 -5.74 12.01
N GLY A 294 -7.93 -5.16 11.52
CA GLY A 294 -9.17 -4.97 12.23
C GLY A 294 -9.86 -6.27 12.62
N SER A 295 -9.52 -7.40 11.99
CA SER A 295 -10.20 -8.70 12.15
C SER A 295 -9.92 -9.45 13.45
N ARG A 296 -9.09 -8.94 14.38
CA ARG A 296 -8.95 -9.59 15.70
C ARG A 296 -10.26 -9.49 16.48
N ILE A 297 -10.57 -10.53 17.24
CA ILE A 297 -11.72 -10.52 18.14
C ILE A 297 -11.49 -9.45 19.22
N LYS A 298 -12.40 -8.47 19.29
CA LYS A 298 -12.54 -7.55 20.41
C LYS A 298 -13.43 -8.16 21.48
N GLN A 299 -14.57 -8.70 21.05
CA GLN A 299 -15.61 -9.20 21.94
C GLN A 299 -16.41 -10.31 21.25
N VAL A 300 -16.93 -11.24 22.04
CA VAL A 300 -17.88 -12.26 21.60
C VAL A 300 -19.11 -12.15 22.48
N ASN A 301 -20.26 -11.87 21.87
CA ASN A 301 -21.55 -11.79 22.55
C ASN A 301 -22.38 -13.00 22.15
N ILE A 302 -22.77 -13.83 23.11
CA ILE A 302 -23.63 -14.99 22.88
C ILE A 302 -25.00 -14.67 23.45
N ASN A 303 -26.07 -14.97 22.70
CA ASN A 303 -27.43 -14.76 23.19
C ASN A 303 -27.73 -15.67 24.40
N PRO A 304 -28.75 -15.35 25.23
CA PRO A 304 -29.07 -16.16 26.42
C PRO A 304 -29.36 -17.63 26.12
N ALA A 305 -29.94 -17.93 24.95
CA ALA A 305 -30.23 -19.29 24.52
C ALA A 305 -28.99 -20.10 24.06
N GLY A 306 -27.82 -19.47 23.91
CA GLY A 306 -26.60 -20.14 23.45
C GLY A 306 -26.63 -20.60 21.99
N THR A 307 -27.54 -20.04 21.17
CA THR A 307 -27.80 -20.44 19.78
C THR A 307 -27.33 -19.43 18.74
N LYS A 308 -27.11 -18.18 19.14
CA LYS A 308 -26.63 -17.09 18.28
C LYS A 308 -25.47 -16.37 18.95
N ALA A 309 -24.51 -15.94 18.14
CA ALA A 309 -23.38 -15.17 18.62
C ALA A 309 -23.02 -14.06 17.64
N VAL A 310 -22.54 -12.94 18.18
CA VAL A 310 -21.94 -11.85 17.42
C VAL A 310 -20.49 -11.73 17.83
N VAL A 311 -19.58 -11.88 16.87
CA VAL A 311 -18.16 -11.62 17.06
C VAL A 311 -17.87 -10.22 16.57
N THR A 312 -17.51 -9.33 17.49
CA THR A 312 -17.09 -7.96 17.18
C THR A 312 -15.58 -7.91 17.06
N THR A 313 -15.08 -7.34 15.98
CA THR A 313 -13.65 -7.23 15.73
C THR A 313 -13.07 -5.94 16.33
N LEU A 314 -11.74 -5.79 16.39
CA LEU A 314 -11.08 -4.56 16.85
C LEU A 314 -11.41 -3.35 15.98
N SER A 315 -11.73 -3.55 14.69
CA SER A 315 -12.24 -2.49 13.81
C SER A 315 -13.72 -2.18 14.00
N GLY A 316 -14.41 -2.87 14.92
CA GLY A 316 -15.84 -2.69 15.16
C GLY A 316 -16.75 -3.38 14.15
N GLN A 317 -16.20 -4.25 13.28
CA GLN A 317 -17.03 -5.07 12.40
C GLN A 317 -17.70 -6.19 13.19
N ASN A 318 -18.96 -6.49 12.86
CA ASN A 318 -19.72 -7.55 13.49
C ASN A 318 -19.89 -8.72 12.53
N PHE A 319 -19.64 -9.93 13.02
CA PHE A 319 -19.89 -11.18 12.32
C PHE A 319 -20.90 -12.01 13.09
N ASN A 320 -21.99 -12.39 12.43
CA ASN A 320 -23.09 -13.13 13.00
C ASN A 320 -22.90 -14.63 12.80
N PHE A 321 -23.08 -15.38 13.88
CA PHE A 321 -22.98 -16.84 13.89
C PHE A 321 -24.23 -17.46 14.50
N VAL A 322 -24.60 -18.63 13.98
CA VAL A 322 -25.61 -19.53 14.53
C VAL A 322 -24.97 -20.86 14.92
N LYS A 323 -25.39 -21.44 16.04
CA LYS A 323 -24.98 -22.77 16.47
C LYS A 323 -25.92 -23.81 15.84
N GLU A 324 -25.37 -24.71 15.03
CA GLU A 324 -26.17 -25.75 14.37
C GLU A 324 -26.29 -27.01 15.23
N LYS A 325 -27.10 -27.97 14.75
CA LYS A 325 -27.42 -29.22 15.47
C LYS A 325 -26.19 -30.06 15.81
N ASP A 326 -25.15 -29.98 14.99
CA ASP A 326 -23.85 -30.64 15.21
C ASP A 326 -22.94 -29.91 16.22
N GLY A 327 -23.45 -28.82 16.83
CA GLY A 327 -22.75 -28.01 17.82
C GLY A 327 -21.73 -27.04 17.23
N VAL A 328 -21.59 -26.99 15.90
CA VAL A 328 -20.65 -26.11 15.20
C VAL A 328 -21.29 -24.75 14.98
N TRP A 329 -20.51 -23.67 15.20
CA TRP A 329 -20.91 -22.31 14.89
C TRP A 329 -20.61 -21.99 13.44
N ARG A 330 -21.61 -21.45 12.74
CA ARG A 330 -21.55 -21.11 11.31
C ARG A 330 -22.03 -19.70 11.06
N THR A 331 -21.40 -19.00 10.12
CA THR A 331 -21.71 -17.59 9.85
C THR A 331 -22.95 -17.45 8.97
N THR A 332 -23.78 -16.45 9.27
CA THR A 332 -24.97 -16.06 8.50
C THR A 332 -24.70 -14.82 7.64
N ASP A 333 -23.50 -14.22 7.73
CA ASP A 333 -23.19 -12.93 7.07
C ASP A 333 -23.12 -13.02 5.54
N PHE A 334 -23.05 -14.24 5.00
CA PHE A 334 -23.06 -14.47 3.55
C PHE A 334 -24.46 -14.49 2.95
N GLU A 335 -25.52 -14.50 3.76
CA GLU A 335 -26.91 -14.57 3.29
C GLU A 335 -27.32 -13.29 2.53
N PHE A 336 -26.84 -12.12 2.96
CA PHE A 336 -27.30 -10.82 2.43
C PHE A 336 -26.70 -10.42 1.06
N PRO A 337 -25.37 -10.48 0.84
CA PRO A 337 -24.78 -10.06 -0.43
C PRO A 337 -25.13 -10.99 -1.60
N LEU A 338 -25.43 -12.26 -1.32
CA LEU A 338 -25.68 -13.29 -2.33
C LEU A 338 -27.13 -13.32 -2.84
N GLN A 339 -28.09 -12.87 -2.02
CA GLN A 339 -29.48 -12.69 -2.44
C GLN A 339 -29.65 -11.58 -3.48
N GLN A 340 -28.79 -10.55 -3.46
CA GLN A 340 -29.01 -9.33 -4.25
C GLN A 340 -28.49 -9.37 -5.69
N THR A 341 -27.70 -10.35 -6.13
CA THR A 341 -27.11 -10.29 -7.48
C THR A 341 -27.13 -11.61 -8.25
N SER A 342 -26.35 -12.62 -7.88
CA SER A 342 -26.16 -13.81 -8.74
C SER A 342 -27.19 -14.94 -8.53
N LEU A 343 -27.61 -15.20 -7.30
CA LEU A 343 -28.53 -16.34 -7.03
C LEU A 343 -29.98 -16.03 -7.41
N SER A 344 -30.42 -14.79 -7.20
CA SER A 344 -31.73 -14.30 -7.63
C SER A 344 -31.85 -14.30 -9.16
N GLN A 345 -30.80 -13.89 -9.86
CA GLN A 345 -30.77 -13.90 -11.33
C GLN A 345 -30.87 -15.33 -11.89
N ILE A 346 -30.23 -16.33 -11.28
CA ILE A 346 -30.38 -17.75 -11.68
C ILE A 346 -31.85 -18.20 -11.60
N LYS A 347 -32.56 -17.82 -10.54
CA LYS A 347 -33.99 -18.15 -10.39
C LYS A 347 -34.85 -17.43 -11.44
N GLN A 348 -34.66 -16.12 -11.60
CA GLN A 348 -35.39 -15.33 -12.58
C GLN A 348 -35.21 -15.87 -14.00
N ASN A 349 -33.98 -16.25 -14.35
CA ASN A 349 -33.63 -16.84 -15.64
C ASN A 349 -34.38 -18.15 -15.91
N LEU A 350 -34.50 -19.01 -14.90
CA LEU A 350 -35.28 -20.24 -14.99
C LEU A 350 -36.77 -19.95 -15.24
N ASP A 351 -37.35 -19.01 -14.50
CA ASP A 351 -38.76 -18.63 -14.63
C ASP A 351 -39.07 -18.06 -16.03
N VAL A 352 -38.18 -17.20 -16.55
CA VAL A 352 -38.28 -16.67 -17.93
C VAL A 352 -38.22 -17.79 -18.96
N LEU A 353 -37.29 -18.74 -18.81
CA LEU A 353 -37.16 -19.85 -19.75
C LEU A 353 -38.36 -20.80 -19.72
N LYS A 354 -38.93 -21.08 -18.54
CA LYS A 354 -40.16 -21.87 -18.39
C LYS A 354 -41.31 -21.24 -19.19
N ASN A 355 -41.50 -19.93 -19.06
CA ASN A 355 -42.53 -19.19 -19.79
C ASN A 355 -42.27 -19.17 -21.30
N LEU A 356 -41.01 -19.06 -21.74
CA LEU A 356 -40.66 -19.11 -23.16
C LEU A 356 -40.99 -20.48 -23.77
N ILE A 357 -40.62 -21.57 -23.10
CA ILE A 357 -40.87 -22.93 -23.59
C ILE A 357 -42.36 -23.27 -23.62
N GLN A 358 -43.17 -22.74 -22.71
CA GLN A 358 -44.63 -22.93 -22.76
C GLN A 358 -45.30 -22.25 -23.97
N ARG A 359 -44.64 -21.27 -24.58
CA ARG A 359 -45.15 -20.52 -25.75
C ARG A 359 -44.66 -21.07 -27.08
N LEU A 360 -43.73 -22.03 -27.05
CA LEU A 360 -43.19 -22.74 -28.21
C LEU A 360 -43.85 -24.10 -28.31
#